data_AF-A0A137Q7Z9-F1
#
_entry.id   AF-A0A137Q7Z9-F1
#
_cell.length_a   1.000
_cell.length_b   1.000
_cell.length_c   1.000
_cell.angle_alpha   90.00
_cell.angle_beta   90.00
_cell.angle_gamma   90.00
#
_symmetry.space_group_name_H-M   'P 1'
#
loop_
_entity.id
_entity.type
_entity.pdbx_description
1 polymer ?
#
loop_
_entity_poly.entity_id
_entity_poly.type
_entity_poly.pdbx_seq_one_letter_code
_entity_poly.pdbx_strand_id
1 'polypeptide(L)'
;MSNLFVYITLCLSLLEVAYAASRTSPPTGALVVRAGTTNSGEFKTLSAAVAALPNDSSSQSIFIYPGTYTEQVYIDRSGPLTIYGYTTDTSTYKNNQVNLQAGVDAGQAGSDDASGTLRIHKDNFKMYNVNVKNTFGVGSQAIAISQYGSKAGLYACGFYGYQDTLYANQCTQVYLRGYIEGAVDFIFGRHALAYFGGNTIAVKGSGYVTANGRESDDSGSYVFNANSIVTASGAFSNVTDKQYFGRPWGTGVDAGQAGSDDASGTLRIHKDNFKMYNVNVKNTFGVGSQAIAISQYGSKAGLYACGFYGYQDTLYANQGTQVYLRGYIEGAVDFIFGRHALAYFGGNTIAVKGSGYVTANGRESDDSGSYVFNANSIVTASGAFSNVTDKQYFGRPWGNVFNANSIVTASGAFSNVTNKQYFGRPWGNFAKVIFKNTIVTAPFNKALWSQWNSGDPRTDNVFFAEYNTTGSGVSGASRPSFATVLSSSQASAYSISSAVGNDYVSWVDMDYFV
;
A
#
# COMPACT_ATOMS: atom_id res chain seq x y z
N MET A 1 33.12 59.71 6.80
CA MET A 1 32.82 58.51 6.00
C MET A 1 32.61 57.37 6.98
N SER A 2 31.35 57.00 7.16
CA SER A 2 30.85 56.07 8.18
C SER A 2 31.03 54.62 7.72
N ASN A 3 31.69 53.80 8.53
CA ASN A 3 31.85 52.36 8.31
C ASN A 3 30.59 51.63 8.81
N LEU A 4 29.81 51.08 7.88
CA LEU A 4 28.69 50.21 8.15
C LEU A 4 29.17 48.75 8.02
N PHE A 5 29.46 48.10 9.15
CA PHE A 5 29.66 46.65 9.18
C PHE A 5 28.31 45.95 9.24
N VAL A 6 27.93 45.32 8.13
CA VAL A 6 26.76 44.44 8.03
C VAL A 6 27.15 43.08 8.62
N TYR A 7 26.56 42.72 9.76
CA TYR A 7 26.61 41.35 10.28
C TYR A 7 25.58 40.50 9.52
N ILE A 8 26.07 39.65 8.62
CA ILE A 8 25.28 38.56 8.03
C ILE A 8 25.23 37.44 9.07
N THR A 9 24.14 37.33 9.81
CA THR A 9 23.86 36.15 10.62
C THR A 9 23.53 34.99 9.67
N LEU A 10 24.51 34.13 9.43
CA LEU A 10 24.31 32.85 8.74
C LEU A 10 23.44 31.98 9.65
N CYS A 11 22.13 31.93 9.38
CA CYS A 11 21.22 31.02 10.05
C CYS A 11 21.52 29.61 9.50
N LEU A 12 22.43 28.89 10.16
CA LEU A 12 22.58 27.45 9.97
C LEU A 12 21.27 26.82 10.45
N SER A 13 20.41 26.45 9.50
CA SER A 13 19.36 25.47 9.77
C SER A 13 20.05 24.17 10.15
N LEU A 14 20.18 23.92 11.45
CA LEU A 14 20.38 22.57 11.96
C LEU A 14 19.19 21.76 11.44
N LEU A 15 19.42 20.90 10.45
CA LEU A 15 18.57 19.73 10.30
C LEU A 15 18.66 19.01 11.64
N GLU A 16 17.64 19.16 12.48
CA GLU A 16 17.41 18.18 13.52
C GLU A 16 17.17 16.86 12.81
N VAL A 17 18.24 16.08 12.66
CA VAL A 17 18.11 14.65 12.48
C VAL A 17 17.55 14.17 13.80
N ALA A 18 16.23 14.21 13.93
CA ALA A 18 15.53 13.55 15.02
C ALA A 18 15.98 12.09 14.97
N TYR A 19 16.80 11.68 15.93
CA TYR A 19 17.17 10.28 16.07
C TYR A 19 15.86 9.52 16.26
N ALA A 20 15.57 8.59 15.35
CA ALA A 20 14.46 7.67 15.50
C ALA A 20 14.59 6.95 16.85
N ALA A 21 13.78 7.34 17.83
CA ALA A 21 13.70 6.61 19.08
C ALA A 21 13.16 5.21 18.79
N SER A 22 13.64 4.22 19.53
CA SER A 22 13.05 2.89 19.52
C SER A 22 12.09 2.75 20.70
N ARG A 23 11.05 1.93 20.57
CA ARG A 23 10.13 1.58 21.65
C ARG A 23 9.95 0.08 21.70
N THR A 24 10.95 -0.58 22.26
CA THR A 24 11.06 -2.05 22.31
C THR A 24 10.72 -2.64 23.68
N SER A 25 10.38 -1.80 24.65
CA SER A 25 9.93 -2.18 25.99
C SER A 25 8.76 -1.29 26.45
N PRO A 26 7.92 -1.79 27.39
CA PRO A 26 6.85 -1.00 27.98
C PRO A 26 7.38 0.21 28.75
N PRO A 27 6.78 1.40 28.59
CA PRO A 27 6.99 2.51 29.51
C PRO A 27 6.58 2.13 30.94
N THR A 28 7.19 2.77 31.94
CA THR A 28 6.86 2.57 33.35
C THR A 28 5.36 2.78 33.58
N GLY A 29 4.70 1.79 34.20
CA GLY A 29 3.28 1.85 34.54
C GLY A 29 2.32 1.48 33.40
N ALA A 30 2.82 1.16 32.20
CA ALA A 30 1.97 0.70 31.11
C ALA A 30 1.42 -0.71 31.37
N LEU A 31 0.14 -0.94 31.10
CA LEU A 31 -0.39 -2.30 30.96
C LEU A 31 0.25 -2.95 29.73
N VAL A 32 0.62 -4.22 29.83
CA VAL A 32 1.35 -4.92 28.77
C VAL A 32 0.43 -5.88 28.04
N VAL A 33 0.36 -5.77 26.72
CA VAL A 33 -0.33 -6.71 25.84
C VAL A 33 0.71 -7.52 25.07
N ARG A 34 0.63 -8.85 25.15
CA ARG A 34 1.50 -9.77 24.42
C ARG A 34 0.72 -11.03 24.03
N ALA A 35 0.66 -11.30 22.73
CA ALA A 35 0.02 -12.50 22.21
C ALA A 35 0.56 -13.77 22.89
N GLY A 36 -0.34 -14.64 23.36
CA GLY A 36 0.00 -15.93 23.95
C GLY A 36 0.71 -15.88 25.31
N THR A 37 0.83 -14.71 25.94
CA THR A 37 1.53 -14.58 27.23
C THR A 37 0.94 -15.47 28.33
N THR A 38 1.84 -15.99 29.17
CA THR A 38 1.54 -16.66 30.44
C THR A 38 2.07 -15.88 31.64
N ASN A 39 2.68 -14.70 31.40
CA ASN A 39 3.24 -13.87 32.45
C ASN A 39 2.11 -13.25 33.28
N SER A 40 2.21 -13.35 34.60
CA SER A 40 1.27 -12.68 35.50
C SER A 40 1.35 -11.16 35.30
N GLY A 41 0.21 -10.50 35.14
CA GLY A 41 0.11 -9.05 34.92
C GLY A 41 0.19 -8.59 33.46
N GLU A 42 0.40 -9.50 32.49
CA GLU A 42 0.26 -9.20 31.07
C GLU A 42 -1.11 -9.68 30.53
N PHE A 43 -1.59 -9.02 29.47
CA PHE A 43 -2.85 -9.34 28.79
C PHE A 43 -2.59 -9.99 27.42
N LYS A 44 -3.40 -10.99 27.06
CA LYS A 44 -3.30 -11.67 25.75
C LYS A 44 -3.87 -10.85 24.59
N THR A 45 -4.78 -9.93 24.89
CA THR A 45 -5.59 -9.16 23.93
C THR A 45 -5.66 -7.71 24.37
N LEU A 46 -5.82 -6.79 23.41
CA LEU A 46 -6.01 -5.38 23.72
C LEU A 46 -7.34 -5.13 24.43
N SER A 47 -8.42 -5.83 24.06
CA SER A 47 -9.73 -5.67 24.74
C SER A 47 -9.64 -5.97 26.24
N ALA A 48 -8.92 -7.03 26.63
CA ALA A 48 -8.71 -7.36 28.05
C ALA A 48 -7.90 -6.29 28.80
N ALA A 49 -6.87 -5.70 28.16
CA ALA A 49 -6.13 -4.59 28.76
C ALA A 49 -7.00 -3.34 28.92
N VAL A 50 -7.82 -3.01 27.92
CA VAL A 50 -8.78 -1.89 27.99
C VAL A 50 -9.83 -2.11 29.09
N ALA A 51 -10.30 -3.35 29.27
CA ALA A 51 -11.22 -3.70 30.34
C ALA A 51 -10.60 -3.58 31.75
N ALA A 52 -9.28 -3.70 31.86
CA ALA A 52 -8.55 -3.57 33.13
C ALA A 52 -8.17 -2.12 33.47
N LEU A 53 -8.33 -1.17 32.55
CA LEU A 53 -8.10 0.25 32.82
C LEU A 53 -9.10 0.77 33.88
N PRO A 54 -8.66 1.64 34.80
CA PRO A 54 -9.60 2.33 35.69
C PRO A 54 -10.56 3.21 34.88
N ASN A 55 -11.77 3.37 35.41
CA ASN A 55 -12.77 4.27 34.84
C ASN A 55 -12.84 5.56 35.66
N ASP A 56 -11.71 6.26 35.73
CA ASP A 56 -11.54 7.54 36.42
C ASP A 56 -10.81 8.54 35.52
N SER A 57 -10.29 9.64 36.06
CA SER A 57 -9.59 10.68 35.29
C SER A 57 -8.07 10.46 35.19
N SER A 58 -7.54 9.34 35.70
CA SER A 58 -6.10 9.09 35.71
C SER A 58 -5.58 8.80 34.30
N SER A 59 -4.36 9.27 34.02
CA SER A 59 -3.69 8.99 32.75
C SER A 59 -3.18 7.56 32.73
N GLN A 60 -3.50 6.83 31.67
CA GLN A 60 -3.16 5.42 31.50
C GLN A 60 -2.34 5.20 30.24
N SER A 61 -1.58 4.10 30.23
CA SER A 61 -0.88 3.66 29.03
C SER A 61 -0.95 2.15 28.84
N ILE A 62 -0.96 1.73 27.57
CA ILE A 62 -0.89 0.34 27.17
C ILE A 62 0.29 0.19 26.20
N PHE A 63 1.14 -0.82 26.41
CA PHE A 63 2.19 -1.21 25.48
C PHE A 63 1.86 -2.56 24.86
N ILE A 64 1.97 -2.66 23.53
CA ILE A 64 1.64 -3.86 22.76
C ILE A 64 2.91 -4.42 22.11
N TYR A 65 3.27 -5.66 22.44
CA TYR A 65 4.37 -6.38 21.80
C TYR A 65 4.00 -6.85 20.38
N PRO A 66 5.00 -7.13 19.52
CA PRO A 66 4.80 -7.60 18.16
C PRO A 66 3.84 -8.78 18.10
N GLY A 67 2.95 -8.78 17.11
CA GLY A 67 1.96 -9.83 16.97
C GLY A 67 0.76 -9.40 16.11
N THR A 68 -0.09 -10.39 15.85
CA THR A 68 -1.40 -10.17 15.22
C THR A 68 -2.49 -10.50 16.23
N TYR A 69 -3.33 -9.51 16.51
CA TYR A 69 -4.43 -9.56 17.46
C TYR A 69 -5.73 -9.52 16.67
N THR A 70 -6.45 -10.65 16.62
CA THR A 70 -7.71 -10.77 15.86
C THR A 70 -8.89 -10.54 16.79
N GLU A 71 -9.38 -9.30 16.85
CA GLU A 71 -10.42 -8.84 17.76
C GLU A 71 -11.01 -7.50 17.28
N GLN A 72 -12.25 -7.20 17.68
CA GLN A 72 -12.78 -5.83 17.64
C GLN A 72 -12.64 -5.20 19.03
N VAL A 73 -12.07 -3.99 19.09
CA VAL A 73 -11.78 -3.30 20.35
C VAL A 73 -12.64 -2.05 20.45
N TYR A 74 -13.34 -1.89 21.57
CA TYR A 74 -14.11 -0.71 21.91
C TYR A 74 -13.50 -0.02 23.14
N ILE A 75 -13.17 1.27 23.02
CA ILE A 75 -12.50 2.04 24.06
C ILE A 75 -13.41 3.18 24.51
N ASP A 76 -13.90 3.10 25.75
CA ASP A 76 -14.86 4.02 26.37
C ASP A 76 -14.42 4.55 27.74
N ARG A 77 -13.15 4.35 28.11
CA ARG A 77 -12.61 4.74 29.42
C ARG A 77 -12.44 6.27 29.50
N SER A 78 -12.79 6.85 30.63
CA SER A 78 -12.80 8.31 30.86
C SER A 78 -11.40 8.95 30.84
N GLY A 79 -10.43 8.35 31.52
CA GLY A 79 -9.10 8.93 31.74
C GLY A 79 -8.25 8.94 30.46
N PRO A 80 -7.32 9.90 30.28
CA PRO A 80 -6.46 9.95 29.09
C PRO A 80 -5.76 8.61 28.85
N LEU A 81 -5.67 8.16 27.59
CA LEU A 81 -5.08 6.86 27.26
C LEU A 81 -4.06 7.00 26.14
N THR A 82 -2.86 6.46 26.37
CA THR A 82 -1.86 6.30 25.31
C THR A 82 -1.57 4.82 25.02
N ILE A 83 -1.71 4.42 23.76
CA ILE A 83 -1.36 3.08 23.27
C ILE A 83 -0.06 3.14 22.47
N TYR A 84 0.90 2.30 22.84
CA TYR A 84 2.19 2.18 22.19
C TYR A 84 2.34 0.81 21.53
N GLY A 85 2.55 0.78 20.22
CA GLY A 85 3.03 -0.40 19.53
C GLY A 85 4.54 -0.54 19.64
N TYR A 86 5.01 -1.78 19.77
CA TYR A 86 6.43 -2.10 19.65
C TYR A 86 6.96 -1.67 18.28
N THR A 87 8.09 -0.98 18.28
CA THR A 87 8.84 -0.64 17.06
C THR A 87 10.32 -0.36 17.38
N THR A 88 11.18 -0.60 16.41
CA THR A 88 12.59 -0.15 16.46
C THR A 88 12.77 1.29 15.98
N ASP A 89 11.75 1.87 15.37
CA ASP A 89 11.74 3.26 14.88
C ASP A 89 10.33 3.83 15.08
N THR A 90 10.19 4.76 16.02
CA THR A 90 8.91 5.38 16.33
C THR A 90 8.47 6.39 15.28
N SER A 91 9.41 6.98 14.54
CA SER A 91 9.15 8.09 13.62
C SER A 91 8.40 7.67 12.35
N THR A 92 8.26 6.37 12.09
CA THR A 92 7.70 5.84 10.85
C THR A 92 6.78 4.64 11.07
N TYR A 93 5.76 4.52 10.22
CA TYR A 93 4.86 3.37 10.19
C TYR A 93 5.50 2.11 9.57
N LYS A 94 6.59 2.28 8.79
CA LYS A 94 7.11 1.23 7.89
C LYS A 94 7.53 -0.06 8.59
N ASN A 95 7.91 0.03 9.86
CA ASN A 95 8.40 -1.08 10.66
C ASN A 95 7.44 -1.48 11.79
N ASN A 96 6.17 -1.03 11.74
CA ASN A 96 5.17 -1.41 12.72
C ASN A 96 5.00 -2.93 12.77
N GLN A 97 5.05 -3.52 13.96
CA GLN A 97 4.97 -4.97 14.15
C GLN A 97 3.69 -5.42 14.89
N VAL A 98 2.89 -4.46 15.36
CA VAL A 98 1.60 -4.71 16.01
C VAL A 98 0.49 -4.60 14.98
N ASN A 99 -0.24 -5.69 14.77
CA ASN A 99 -1.36 -5.75 13.83
C ASN A 99 -2.65 -6.08 14.59
N LEU A 100 -3.56 -5.12 14.72
CA LEU A 100 -4.92 -5.33 15.19
C LEU A 100 -5.84 -5.53 13.98
N GLN A 101 -6.63 -6.61 13.96
CA GLN A 101 -7.46 -6.94 12.81
C GLN A 101 -8.80 -7.57 13.17
N ALA A 102 -9.80 -7.27 12.37
CA ALA A 102 -11.08 -7.96 12.33
C ALA A 102 -11.59 -7.95 10.87
N GLY A 103 -12.56 -8.79 10.53
CA GLY A 103 -13.14 -8.83 9.18
C GLY A 103 -14.65 -8.84 9.26
N VAL A 104 -15.24 -7.67 9.53
CA VAL A 104 -16.68 -7.48 9.73
C VAL A 104 -17.12 -6.26 8.93
N ASP A 105 -18.17 -6.38 8.13
CA ASP A 105 -18.76 -5.24 7.42
C ASP A 105 -19.92 -4.60 8.20
N ALA A 106 -20.35 -3.41 7.80
CA ALA A 106 -21.42 -2.67 8.45
C ALA A 106 -22.76 -3.43 8.42
N GLY A 107 -23.03 -4.20 7.36
CA GLY A 107 -24.23 -5.02 7.24
C GLY A 107 -24.27 -6.11 8.33
N GLN A 108 -23.15 -6.82 8.53
CA GLN A 108 -23.04 -7.82 9.59
C GLN A 108 -23.00 -7.19 10.99
N ALA A 109 -22.32 -6.05 11.14
CA ALA A 109 -22.15 -5.41 12.44
C ALA A 109 -23.38 -4.61 12.93
N GLY A 110 -24.28 -4.25 12.00
CA GLY A 110 -25.47 -3.46 12.27
C GLY A 110 -25.28 -1.94 12.16
N SER A 111 -24.04 -1.46 12.05
CA SER A 111 -23.72 -0.06 11.75
C SER A 111 -22.28 0.11 11.27
N ASP A 112 -21.99 1.27 10.67
CA ASP A 112 -20.62 1.67 10.33
C ASP A 112 -19.72 1.56 11.57
N ASP A 113 -20.05 2.27 12.65
CA ASP A 113 -19.23 2.25 13.87
C ASP A 113 -18.99 0.82 14.38
N ALA A 114 -20.03 -0.02 14.43
CA ALA A 114 -19.94 -1.39 14.92
C ALA A 114 -19.05 -2.28 14.03
N SER A 115 -18.84 -1.95 12.75
CA SER A 115 -17.89 -2.65 11.87
C SER A 115 -16.43 -2.35 12.19
N GLY A 116 -16.17 -1.31 12.99
CA GLY A 116 -14.83 -0.87 13.35
C GLY A 116 -14.00 -1.95 14.04
N THR A 117 -12.82 -2.26 13.50
CA THR A 117 -11.81 -3.08 14.20
C THR A 117 -11.35 -2.40 15.49
N LEU A 118 -11.12 -1.08 15.45
CA LEU A 118 -10.84 -0.26 16.61
C LEU A 118 -11.84 0.89 16.69
N ARG A 119 -12.60 0.97 17.79
CA ARG A 119 -13.62 2.00 18.04
C ARG A 119 -13.19 2.86 19.23
N ILE A 120 -12.89 4.13 18.95
CA ILE A 120 -12.37 5.08 19.93
C ILE A 120 -13.49 6.05 20.32
N HIS A 121 -14.14 5.74 21.44
CA HIS A 121 -15.25 6.51 22.03
C HIS A 121 -14.77 7.18 23.32
N LYS A 122 -13.65 7.90 23.26
CA LYS A 122 -13.09 8.62 24.40
C LYS A 122 -12.21 9.81 24.02
N ASP A 123 -12.17 10.80 24.89
CA ASP A 123 -11.30 11.98 24.74
C ASP A 123 -9.86 11.71 25.17
N ASN A 124 -8.92 12.53 24.70
CA ASN A 124 -7.50 12.51 25.07
C ASN A 124 -6.86 11.14 24.82
N PHE A 125 -7.02 10.65 23.60
CA PHE A 125 -6.48 9.36 23.16
C PHE A 125 -5.24 9.56 22.29
N LYS A 126 -4.20 8.76 22.52
CA LYS A 126 -3.03 8.71 21.65
C LYS A 126 -2.70 7.27 21.26
N MET A 127 -2.31 7.04 20.00
CA MET A 127 -1.81 5.74 19.56
C MET A 127 -0.60 5.90 18.66
N TYR A 128 0.40 5.05 18.88
CA TYR A 128 1.69 5.10 18.20
C TYR A 128 2.04 3.74 17.59
N ASN A 129 2.47 3.72 16.33
CA ASN A 129 3.11 2.56 15.69
C ASN A 129 2.28 1.25 15.72
N VAL A 130 0.95 1.37 15.63
CA VAL A 130 0.02 0.23 15.53
C VAL A 130 -0.62 0.20 14.15
N ASN A 131 -0.69 -0.99 13.56
CA ASN A 131 -1.47 -1.25 12.36
C ASN A 131 -2.87 -1.73 12.74
N VAL A 132 -3.91 -1.11 12.21
CA VAL A 132 -5.31 -1.50 12.40
C VAL A 132 -5.91 -1.82 11.04
N LYS A 133 -6.53 -2.99 10.92
CA LYS A 133 -7.02 -3.53 9.64
C LYS A 133 -8.46 -3.98 9.76
N ASN A 134 -9.28 -3.64 8.77
CA ASN A 134 -10.47 -4.42 8.48
C ASN A 134 -10.19 -5.33 7.27
N THR A 135 -10.25 -6.64 7.47
CA THR A 135 -9.87 -7.64 6.47
C THR A 135 -11.04 -8.13 5.63
N PHE A 136 -12.23 -7.51 5.73
CA PHE A 136 -13.40 -7.87 4.93
C PHE A 136 -13.12 -7.79 3.42
N GLY A 137 -12.47 -6.72 2.97
CA GLY A 137 -12.11 -6.53 1.55
C GLY A 137 -13.20 -5.83 0.74
N VAL A 138 -13.39 -6.25 -0.50
CA VAL A 138 -14.27 -5.59 -1.48
C VAL A 138 -15.73 -6.00 -1.27
N GLY A 139 -16.66 -5.05 -1.35
CA GLY A 139 -18.09 -5.33 -1.55
C GLY A 139 -19.04 -4.70 -0.54
N SER A 140 -18.54 -4.16 0.58
CA SER A 140 -19.34 -3.52 1.63
C SER A 140 -18.47 -2.58 2.46
N GLN A 141 -19.11 -1.65 3.18
CA GLN A 141 -18.47 -0.75 4.15
C GLN A 141 -17.82 -1.57 5.28
N ALA A 142 -16.54 -1.36 5.55
CA ALA A 142 -15.83 -2.12 6.57
C ALA A 142 -14.71 -1.28 7.20
N ILE A 143 -14.99 -0.77 8.40
CA ILE A 143 -14.13 0.22 9.06
C ILE A 143 -12.96 -0.44 9.77
N ALA A 144 -11.74 0.06 9.53
CA ALA A 144 -10.58 -0.29 10.33
C ALA A 144 -10.56 0.50 11.64
N ILE A 145 -10.76 1.81 11.58
CA ILE A 145 -10.78 2.68 12.76
C ILE A 145 -11.97 3.64 12.73
N SER A 146 -12.68 3.69 13.86
CA SER A 146 -13.81 4.59 14.11
C SER A 146 -13.44 5.56 15.24
N GLN A 147 -13.59 6.86 15.01
CA GLN A 147 -13.11 7.91 15.90
C GLN A 147 -14.23 8.89 16.27
N TYR A 148 -14.55 8.96 17.57
CA TYR A 148 -15.65 9.78 18.13
C TYR A 148 -15.23 10.77 19.21
N GLY A 149 -14.04 10.62 19.81
CA GLY A 149 -13.58 11.44 20.93
C GLY A 149 -12.84 12.73 20.54
N SER A 150 -12.69 13.66 21.47
CA SER A 150 -11.91 14.88 21.31
C SER A 150 -10.43 14.68 21.63
N LYS A 151 -9.56 15.43 20.96
CA LYS A 151 -8.10 15.42 21.16
C LYS A 151 -7.48 14.05 20.92
N ALA A 152 -7.86 13.38 19.84
CA ALA A 152 -7.29 12.11 19.44
C ALA A 152 -6.07 12.28 18.54
N GLY A 153 -4.94 11.65 18.89
CA GLY A 153 -3.70 11.69 18.13
C GLY A 153 -3.21 10.33 17.69
N LEU A 154 -3.06 10.12 16.39
CA LEU A 154 -2.63 8.86 15.79
C LEU A 154 -1.32 9.08 15.05
N TYR A 155 -0.24 8.47 15.52
CA TYR A 155 1.12 8.79 15.11
C TYR A 155 1.82 7.57 14.55
N ALA A 156 2.34 7.67 13.33
CA ALA A 156 3.02 6.57 12.64
C ALA A 156 2.22 5.25 12.64
N CYS A 157 0.88 5.35 12.66
CA CYS A 157 -0.02 4.20 12.62
C CYS A 157 -0.33 3.81 11.17
N GLY A 158 -0.74 2.57 10.95
CA GLY A 158 -1.22 2.08 9.65
C GLY A 158 -2.70 1.71 9.71
N PHE A 159 -3.51 2.19 8.77
CA PHE A 159 -4.94 1.90 8.67
C PHE A 159 -5.24 1.27 7.32
N TYR A 160 -5.80 0.06 7.32
CA TYR A 160 -5.93 -0.76 6.11
C TYR A 160 -7.37 -1.24 5.92
N GLY A 161 -7.92 -1.01 4.73
CA GLY A 161 -9.26 -1.45 4.34
C GLY A 161 -9.48 -1.38 2.82
N TYR A 162 -10.74 -1.22 2.41
CA TYR A 162 -11.11 -1.03 0.99
C TYR A 162 -12.19 0.05 0.84
N GLN A 163 -13.40 -0.22 1.33
CA GLN A 163 -14.47 0.78 1.42
C GLN A 163 -14.57 1.22 2.89
N ASP A 164 -14.58 2.53 3.12
CA ASP A 164 -14.83 3.14 4.43
C ASP A 164 -13.76 2.80 5.50
N THR A 165 -12.48 2.76 5.11
CA THR A 165 -11.36 2.37 6.00
C THR A 165 -11.28 3.18 7.30
N LEU A 166 -11.36 4.51 7.21
CA LEU A 166 -11.13 5.43 8.33
C LEU A 166 -12.35 6.33 8.52
N TYR A 167 -13.07 6.11 9.62
CA TYR A 167 -14.25 6.89 9.99
C TYR A 167 -13.88 8.03 10.95
N ALA A 168 -13.44 9.16 10.38
CA ALA A 168 -13.11 10.39 11.09
C ALA A 168 -14.41 11.18 11.39
N ASN A 169 -15.20 10.68 12.34
CA ASN A 169 -16.59 11.10 12.44
C ASN A 169 -16.80 12.38 13.24
N GLN A 170 -16.21 12.51 14.43
CA GLN A 170 -16.52 13.61 15.35
C GLN A 170 -15.27 14.23 15.95
N CYS A 171 -15.44 15.43 16.52
CA CYS A 171 -14.46 16.08 17.39
C CYS A 171 -13.07 16.31 16.74
N THR A 172 -12.08 16.69 17.56
CA THR A 172 -10.73 17.03 17.11
C THR A 172 -9.83 15.81 17.03
N GLN A 173 -9.20 15.63 15.87
CA GLN A 173 -8.35 14.46 15.62
C GLN A 173 -7.18 14.78 14.68
N VAL A 174 -6.01 14.19 14.96
CA VAL A 174 -4.82 14.25 14.11
C VAL A 174 -4.32 12.88 13.71
N TYR A 175 -3.91 12.75 12.45
CA TYR A 175 -3.27 11.57 11.87
C TYR A 175 -1.94 12.00 11.27
N LEU A 176 -0.83 11.64 11.91
CA LEU A 176 0.50 12.15 11.56
C LEU A 176 1.47 11.03 11.20
N ARG A 177 2.19 11.22 10.08
CA ARG A 177 3.27 10.33 9.61
C ARG A 177 2.85 8.85 9.48
N GLY A 178 1.57 8.59 9.26
CA GLY A 178 0.99 7.25 9.16
C GLY A 178 0.83 6.77 7.72
N TYR A 179 0.17 5.63 7.60
CA TYR A 179 -0.24 5.01 6.34
C TYR A 179 -1.76 4.78 6.34
N ILE A 180 -2.46 5.24 5.31
CA ILE A 180 -3.91 5.08 5.18
C ILE A 180 -4.21 4.47 3.83
N GLU A 181 -4.87 3.30 3.79
CA GLU A 181 -5.12 2.54 2.56
C GLU A 181 -6.61 2.22 2.35
N GLY A 182 -7.08 2.48 1.13
CA GLY A 182 -8.43 2.12 0.70
C GLY A 182 -8.70 2.52 -0.75
N ALA A 183 -9.94 2.35 -1.20
CA ALA A 183 -10.37 2.60 -2.57
C ALA A 183 -11.60 3.51 -2.65
N VAL A 184 -12.66 3.19 -1.90
CA VAL A 184 -13.96 3.89 -1.97
C VAL A 184 -14.20 4.59 -0.64
N ASP A 185 -14.39 5.91 -0.68
CA ASP A 185 -14.76 6.76 0.46
C ASP A 185 -13.91 6.50 1.72
N PHE A 186 -12.64 6.14 1.55
CA PHE A 186 -11.91 5.44 2.60
C PHE A 186 -11.41 6.34 3.73
N ILE A 187 -11.58 7.66 3.61
CA ILE A 187 -11.52 8.64 4.69
C ILE A 187 -12.84 9.41 4.70
N PHE A 188 -13.71 9.14 5.66
CA PHE A 188 -15.06 9.69 5.67
C PHE A 188 -15.55 10.02 7.07
N GLY A 189 -16.66 10.76 7.15
CA GLY A 189 -17.23 11.24 8.42
C GLY A 189 -17.87 12.61 8.28
N ARG A 190 -18.58 13.04 9.33
CA ARG A 190 -19.52 14.17 9.22
C ARG A 190 -19.12 15.42 9.98
N HIS A 191 -18.65 15.27 11.22
CA HIS A 191 -18.59 16.35 12.21
C HIS A 191 -17.16 16.62 12.72
N ALA A 192 -16.16 15.94 12.18
CA ALA A 192 -14.81 16.06 12.69
C ALA A 192 -14.09 17.33 12.21
N LEU A 193 -13.25 17.79 13.12
CA LEU A 193 -12.18 18.76 12.94
C LEU A 193 -10.90 17.92 12.82
N ALA A 194 -10.52 17.57 11.58
CA ALA A 194 -9.50 16.55 11.34
C ALA A 194 -8.29 17.09 10.56
N TYR A 195 -7.09 16.79 11.05
CA TYR A 195 -5.83 17.13 10.40
C TYR A 195 -5.01 15.88 10.05
N PHE A 196 -4.60 15.78 8.78
CA PHE A 196 -3.80 14.68 8.25
C PHE A 196 -2.45 15.23 7.77
N GLY A 197 -1.38 14.99 8.52
CA GLY A 197 -0.05 15.54 8.25
C GLY A 197 0.99 14.48 7.90
N GLY A 198 1.67 14.59 6.76
CA GLY A 198 2.87 13.78 6.50
C GLY A 198 2.61 12.30 6.23
N ASN A 199 1.36 11.93 5.93
CA ASN A 199 0.96 10.54 5.74
C ASN A 199 1.28 10.06 4.33
N THR A 200 1.41 8.74 4.20
CA THR A 200 1.26 8.05 2.92
C THR A 200 -0.20 7.61 2.78
N ILE A 201 -0.89 8.14 1.79
CA ILE A 201 -2.27 7.79 1.44
C ILE A 201 -2.21 6.88 0.22
N ALA A 202 -2.55 5.62 0.39
CA ALA A 202 -2.34 4.57 -0.60
C ALA A 202 -3.68 4.15 -1.21
N VAL A 203 -3.86 4.43 -2.50
CA VAL A 203 -5.10 4.12 -3.22
C VAL A 203 -5.05 2.69 -3.76
N LYS A 204 -6.01 1.88 -3.34
CA LYS A 204 -6.10 0.43 -3.58
C LYS A 204 -7.03 0.06 -4.74
N GLY A 205 -7.76 1.02 -5.32
CA GLY A 205 -8.72 0.75 -6.38
C GLY A 205 -9.37 2.01 -6.93
N SER A 206 -10.40 1.84 -7.75
CA SER A 206 -11.23 2.96 -8.21
C SER A 206 -12.05 3.53 -7.05
N GLY A 207 -12.25 4.85 -7.03
CA GLY A 207 -13.08 5.50 -6.03
C GLY A 207 -12.55 6.86 -5.57
N TYR A 208 -12.67 7.11 -4.27
CA TYR A 208 -12.59 8.44 -3.69
C TYR A 208 -11.76 8.38 -2.42
N VAL A 209 -10.75 9.25 -2.30
CA VAL A 209 -9.97 9.34 -1.07
C VAL A 209 -10.82 9.82 0.09
N THR A 210 -11.64 10.85 -0.15
CA THR A 210 -12.49 11.43 0.89
C THR A 210 -13.98 11.41 0.54
N ALA A 211 -14.79 11.22 1.58
CA ALA A 211 -16.24 11.43 1.53
C ALA A 211 -16.69 12.21 2.78
N ASN A 212 -16.51 13.52 2.76
CA ASN A 212 -16.90 14.37 3.89
C ASN A 212 -18.43 14.57 3.88
N GLY A 213 -19.03 14.25 5.02
CA GLY A 213 -20.48 14.19 5.26
C GLY A 213 -21.06 15.42 5.95
N ARG A 214 -20.36 16.56 5.92
CA ARG A 214 -20.81 17.79 6.59
C ARG A 214 -22.14 18.29 6.01
N GLU A 215 -23.15 18.45 6.87
CA GLU A 215 -24.54 18.77 6.48
C GLU A 215 -24.91 20.25 6.66
N SER A 216 -24.06 21.05 7.31
CA SER A 216 -24.32 22.48 7.58
C SER A 216 -23.03 23.30 7.51
N ASP A 217 -23.14 24.64 7.53
CA ASP A 217 -21.97 25.52 7.53
C ASP A 217 -21.30 25.65 8.93
N ASP A 218 -20.99 24.51 9.56
CA ASP A 218 -20.35 24.42 10.89
C ASP A 218 -18.80 24.52 10.84
N SER A 219 -18.08 24.25 11.92
CA SER A 219 -16.61 24.31 11.91
C SER A 219 -15.92 23.05 11.35
N GLY A 220 -16.66 21.98 11.06
CA GLY A 220 -16.13 20.70 10.61
C GLY A 220 -15.31 20.84 9.33
N SER A 221 -14.14 20.19 9.28
CA SER A 221 -13.28 20.21 8.10
C SER A 221 -12.23 19.13 8.11
N TYR A 222 -11.84 18.66 6.91
CA TYR A 222 -10.66 17.81 6.72
C TYR A 222 -9.54 18.61 6.07
N VAL A 223 -8.40 18.69 6.75
CA VAL A 223 -7.20 19.39 6.26
C VAL A 223 -6.07 18.38 6.09
N PHE A 224 -5.64 18.19 4.85
CA PHE A 224 -4.52 17.33 4.47
C PHE A 224 -3.29 18.20 4.15
N ASN A 225 -2.18 18.01 4.85
CA ASN A 225 -0.94 18.74 4.62
C ASN A 225 0.27 17.81 4.48
N ALA A 226 1.14 18.11 3.52
CA ALA A 226 2.42 17.42 3.35
C ALA A 226 2.28 15.89 3.14
N ASN A 227 1.17 15.44 2.54
CA ASN A 227 0.91 14.01 2.31
C ASN A 227 1.46 13.56 0.95
N SER A 228 1.74 12.27 0.84
CA SER A 228 2.02 11.60 -0.43
C SER A 228 0.86 10.68 -0.78
N ILE A 229 0.27 10.87 -1.96
CA ILE A 229 -0.78 10.00 -2.50
C ILE A 229 -0.18 9.08 -3.56
N VAL A 230 -0.20 7.79 -3.26
CA VAL A 230 0.45 6.74 -4.05
C VAL A 230 -0.54 5.63 -4.38
N THR A 231 -0.18 4.76 -5.33
CA THR A 231 -0.91 3.50 -5.52
C THR A 231 -0.46 2.49 -4.47
N ALA A 232 -1.41 1.81 -3.81
CA ALA A 232 -1.11 0.77 -2.82
C ALA A 232 -0.42 -0.45 -3.47
N SER A 233 0.44 -1.13 -2.71
CA SER A 233 0.97 -2.44 -3.11
C SER A 233 -0.17 -3.46 -3.16
N GLY A 234 -0.47 -3.98 -4.35
CA GLY A 234 -1.61 -4.89 -4.55
C GLY A 234 -2.96 -4.18 -4.73
N ALA A 235 -2.97 -2.95 -5.27
CA ALA A 235 -4.20 -2.31 -5.73
C ALA A 235 -4.99 -3.21 -6.71
N PHE A 236 -6.28 -3.37 -6.47
CA PHE A 236 -7.19 -4.23 -7.22
C PHE A 236 -7.49 -3.65 -8.62
N SER A 237 -7.60 -4.52 -9.61
CA SER A 237 -7.85 -4.16 -11.03
C SER A 237 -9.31 -4.25 -11.46
N ASN A 238 -10.24 -4.66 -10.58
CA ASN A 238 -11.52 -5.24 -10.98
C ASN A 238 -12.78 -4.55 -10.39
N VAL A 239 -13.60 -4.04 -11.31
CA VAL A 239 -15.01 -4.47 -11.51
C VAL A 239 -15.19 -4.51 -13.05
N THR A 240 -15.65 -5.54 -13.75
CA THR A 240 -16.33 -6.81 -13.42
C THR A 240 -15.99 -7.81 -14.52
N ASP A 241 -15.46 -8.99 -14.18
CA ASP A 241 -15.90 -10.30 -14.67
C ASP A 241 -14.97 -11.39 -14.11
N LYS A 242 -15.53 -12.59 -14.03
CA LYS A 242 -15.07 -13.76 -13.29
C LYS A 242 -13.58 -14.13 -13.54
N GLN A 243 -13.03 -14.92 -12.60
CA GLN A 243 -12.05 -16.03 -12.77
C GLN A 243 -10.64 -15.83 -12.16
N TYR A 244 -10.33 -16.49 -11.04
CA TYR A 244 -9.71 -17.85 -10.83
C TYR A 244 -8.17 -17.85 -10.85
N PHE A 245 -7.59 -18.30 -9.73
CA PHE A 245 -6.17 -18.22 -9.33
C PHE A 245 -5.23 -19.27 -9.99
N GLY A 246 -5.57 -19.75 -11.19
CA GLY A 246 -4.81 -20.75 -11.94
C GLY A 246 -5.49 -22.11 -12.06
N ARG A 247 -4.94 -22.94 -12.97
CA ARG A 247 -5.31 -24.35 -13.20
C ARG A 247 -4.07 -25.24 -13.26
N PRO A 248 -4.17 -26.54 -12.94
CA PRO A 248 -3.09 -27.52 -13.15
C PRO A 248 -2.59 -27.54 -14.58
N TRP A 249 -1.28 -27.72 -14.76
CA TRP A 249 -0.77 -28.47 -15.91
C TRP A 249 -0.93 -29.96 -15.55
N GLY A 250 -1.63 -30.72 -16.40
CA GLY A 250 -2.36 -31.94 -16.03
C GLY A 250 -1.52 -33.19 -15.79
N THR A 251 -2.07 -34.09 -14.97
CA THR A 251 -1.73 -35.52 -14.85
C THR A 251 -2.51 -36.37 -15.86
N GLY A 252 -2.44 -36.01 -17.14
CA GLY A 252 -3.16 -36.72 -18.20
C GLY A 252 -2.40 -36.63 -19.50
N VAL A 253 -1.75 -37.74 -19.87
CA VAL A 253 -1.29 -38.12 -21.21
C VAL A 253 -1.27 -37.02 -22.28
N ASP A 254 -0.13 -36.35 -22.40
CA ASP A 254 0.51 -36.18 -23.72
C ASP A 254 1.71 -37.14 -23.76
N ALA A 255 1.37 -38.43 -23.86
CA ALA A 255 2.29 -39.41 -24.38
C ALA A 255 2.48 -39.11 -25.87
N GLY A 256 3.64 -38.56 -26.22
CA GLY A 256 4.16 -38.59 -27.59
C GLY A 256 4.42 -37.22 -28.20
N GLN A 257 5.56 -36.61 -27.84
CA GLN A 257 6.65 -36.36 -28.79
C GLN A 257 7.90 -35.93 -28.01
N ALA A 258 8.83 -36.87 -27.83
CA ALA A 258 10.23 -36.51 -27.70
C ALA A 258 10.66 -35.86 -29.03
N GLY A 259 10.49 -34.54 -29.15
CA GLY A 259 10.80 -33.80 -30.36
C GLY A 259 10.33 -32.33 -30.48
N SER A 260 9.34 -31.85 -29.72
CA SER A 260 8.66 -30.58 -30.08
C SER A 260 9.13 -29.30 -29.37
N ASP A 261 9.63 -29.37 -28.13
CA ASP A 261 9.83 -28.12 -27.37
C ASP A 261 11.21 -27.50 -27.63
N ASP A 262 12.30 -28.26 -27.42
CA ASP A 262 13.69 -27.82 -27.66
C ASP A 262 13.95 -27.38 -29.11
N ALA A 263 13.22 -27.95 -30.07
CA ALA A 263 13.35 -27.62 -31.49
C ALA A 263 13.00 -26.14 -31.80
N SER A 264 12.19 -25.50 -30.96
CA SER A 264 11.84 -24.08 -31.11
C SER A 264 12.93 -23.11 -30.59
N GLY A 265 13.97 -23.63 -29.92
CA GLY A 265 15.02 -22.84 -29.28
C GLY A 265 15.91 -22.09 -30.28
N THR A 266 15.98 -20.76 -30.15
CA THR A 266 16.92 -19.90 -30.91
C THR A 266 18.38 -20.17 -30.51
N LEU A 267 18.62 -20.36 -29.21
CA LEU A 267 19.90 -20.86 -28.69
C LEU A 267 19.63 -22.10 -27.83
N ARG A 268 20.28 -23.21 -28.17
CA ARG A 268 20.15 -24.47 -27.43
C ARG A 268 21.47 -24.82 -26.76
N ILE A 269 21.46 -24.88 -25.43
CA ILE A 269 22.65 -25.15 -24.64
C ILE A 269 22.49 -26.50 -23.97
N HIS A 270 23.28 -27.46 -24.43
CA HIS A 270 23.29 -28.85 -23.93
C HIS A 270 24.61 -29.22 -23.24
N LYS A 271 25.56 -28.27 -23.13
CA LYS A 271 26.90 -28.52 -22.59
C LYS A 271 27.02 -28.03 -21.15
N ASP A 272 27.66 -28.87 -20.33
CA ASP A 272 28.09 -28.49 -18.99
C ASP A 272 29.20 -27.45 -19.02
N ASN A 273 29.36 -26.71 -17.92
CA ASN A 273 30.39 -25.67 -17.73
C ASN A 273 30.33 -24.54 -18.77
N PHE A 274 29.11 -24.21 -19.21
CA PHE A 274 28.88 -23.13 -20.16
C PHE A 274 28.86 -21.77 -19.47
N LYS A 275 29.49 -20.76 -20.07
CA LYS A 275 29.37 -19.36 -19.63
C LYS A 275 29.06 -18.44 -20.81
N MET A 276 28.12 -17.54 -20.62
CA MET A 276 27.76 -16.51 -21.60
C MET A 276 27.74 -15.14 -20.95
N TYR A 277 28.31 -14.16 -21.65
CA TYR A 277 28.47 -12.79 -21.17
C TYR A 277 27.95 -11.83 -22.23
N ASN A 278 27.04 -10.93 -21.87
CA ASN A 278 26.66 -9.77 -22.69
C ASN A 278 26.05 -10.14 -24.07
N VAL A 279 25.36 -11.28 -24.16
CA VAL A 279 24.72 -11.74 -25.40
C VAL A 279 23.19 -11.64 -25.28
N ASN A 280 22.55 -11.16 -26.36
CA ASN A 280 21.10 -11.12 -26.51
C ASN A 280 20.63 -12.25 -27.43
N VAL A 281 19.63 -13.01 -27.00
CA VAL A 281 19.01 -14.11 -27.74
C VAL A 281 17.50 -13.88 -27.83
N LYS A 282 16.96 -13.85 -29.04
CA LYS A 282 15.56 -13.49 -29.28
C LYS A 282 14.89 -14.51 -30.20
N ASN A 283 13.73 -15.01 -29.77
CA ASN A 283 12.78 -15.68 -30.65
C ASN A 283 11.76 -14.65 -31.15
N THR A 284 11.59 -14.54 -32.46
CA THR A 284 10.74 -13.53 -33.11
C THR A 284 9.32 -14.01 -33.45
N PHE A 285 8.95 -15.24 -33.07
CA PHE A 285 7.65 -15.84 -33.43
C PHE A 285 6.45 -15.01 -32.94
N GLY A 286 6.50 -14.50 -31.70
CA GLY A 286 5.43 -13.67 -31.15
C GLY A 286 4.23 -14.48 -30.63
N VAL A 287 3.02 -13.96 -30.82
CA VAL A 287 1.78 -14.52 -30.24
C VAL A 287 1.28 -15.70 -31.07
N GLY A 288 0.96 -16.83 -30.44
CA GLY A 288 0.18 -17.90 -31.07
C GLY A 288 0.58 -19.34 -30.74
N SER A 289 1.82 -19.58 -30.27
CA SER A 289 2.34 -20.91 -29.90
C SER A 289 3.65 -20.78 -29.11
N GLN A 290 4.09 -21.89 -28.50
CA GLN A 290 5.39 -22.08 -27.85
C GLN A 290 6.56 -21.69 -28.76
N ALA A 291 7.44 -20.81 -28.29
CA ALA A 291 8.58 -20.34 -29.06
C ALA A 291 9.77 -19.96 -28.16
N ILE A 292 10.72 -20.89 -28.04
CA ILE A 292 11.83 -20.76 -27.11
C ILE A 292 12.91 -19.80 -27.63
N ALA A 293 13.28 -18.80 -26.83
CA ALA A 293 14.46 -17.98 -27.08
C ALA A 293 15.72 -18.77 -26.69
N ILE A 294 15.70 -19.39 -25.50
CA ILE A 294 16.84 -20.16 -25.01
C ILE A 294 16.39 -21.42 -24.29
N SER A 295 16.99 -22.55 -24.66
CA SER A 295 16.87 -23.80 -23.91
C SER A 295 18.18 -24.14 -23.22
N GLN A 296 18.09 -24.50 -21.94
CA GLN A 296 19.24 -24.83 -21.10
C GLN A 296 19.06 -26.19 -20.42
N TYR A 297 19.94 -27.12 -20.81
CA TYR A 297 20.03 -28.49 -20.30
C TYR A 297 21.35 -28.78 -19.57
N GLY A 298 22.39 -27.96 -19.77
CA GLY A 298 23.71 -28.18 -19.20
C GLY A 298 23.81 -27.80 -17.72
N SER A 299 24.60 -28.55 -16.97
CA SER A 299 24.93 -28.27 -15.57
C SER A 299 26.13 -27.32 -15.43
N LYS A 300 26.17 -26.55 -14.34
CA LYS A 300 27.18 -25.49 -14.12
C LYS A 300 27.15 -24.42 -15.22
N ALA A 301 25.96 -24.04 -15.66
CA ALA A 301 25.77 -22.99 -16.64
C ALA A 301 25.66 -21.61 -15.98
N GLY A 302 26.41 -20.61 -16.50
CA GLY A 302 26.36 -19.23 -16.02
C GLY A 302 26.10 -18.23 -17.14
N LEU A 303 24.99 -17.49 -17.05
CA LEU A 303 24.59 -16.50 -18.03
C LEU A 303 24.57 -15.12 -17.35
N TYR A 304 25.51 -14.26 -17.73
CA TYR A 304 25.79 -13.00 -17.05
C TYR A 304 25.53 -11.83 -18.00
N ALA A 305 24.72 -10.86 -17.57
CA ALA A 305 24.37 -9.68 -18.37
C ALA A 305 23.80 -10.02 -19.76
N CYS A 306 23.08 -11.14 -19.88
CA CYS A 306 22.49 -11.61 -21.14
C CYS A 306 21.02 -11.18 -21.26
N GLY A 307 20.52 -11.03 -22.48
CA GLY A 307 19.10 -10.76 -22.74
C GLY A 307 18.40 -11.92 -23.44
N PHE A 308 17.20 -12.30 -23.00
CA PHE A 308 16.37 -13.36 -23.57
C PHE A 308 14.99 -12.81 -23.91
N TYR A 309 14.58 -12.88 -25.18
CA TYR A 309 13.38 -12.20 -25.65
C TYR A 309 12.44 -13.18 -26.38
N GLY A 310 11.19 -13.27 -25.95
CA GLY A 310 10.19 -14.18 -26.53
C GLY A 310 8.74 -13.78 -26.19
N TYR A 311 7.82 -14.74 -26.28
CA TYR A 311 6.41 -14.55 -25.92
C TYR A 311 5.87 -15.74 -25.11
N GLN A 312 5.49 -16.86 -25.74
CA GLN A 312 5.22 -18.10 -25.02
C GLN A 312 6.51 -18.92 -24.94
N ASP A 313 6.82 -19.46 -23.77
CA ASP A 313 7.95 -20.38 -23.53
C ASP A 313 9.34 -19.74 -23.77
N THR A 314 9.55 -18.46 -23.41
CA THR A 314 10.81 -17.73 -23.71
C THR A 314 12.07 -18.45 -23.22
N LEU A 315 12.12 -18.87 -21.96
CA LEU A 315 13.28 -19.46 -21.32
C LEU A 315 12.94 -20.84 -20.77
N TYR A 316 13.51 -21.86 -21.41
CA TYR A 316 13.39 -23.25 -21.01
C TYR A 316 14.57 -23.66 -20.12
N ALA A 317 14.43 -23.44 -18.81
CA ALA A 317 15.41 -23.79 -17.79
C ALA A 317 15.22 -25.25 -17.34
N ASN A 318 15.56 -26.21 -18.20
CA ASN A 318 15.01 -27.56 -18.04
C ASN A 318 15.77 -28.49 -17.09
N GLN A 319 17.11 -28.56 -17.16
CA GLN A 319 17.94 -29.54 -16.43
C GLN A 319 19.28 -28.98 -15.96
N GLY A 320 19.80 -29.49 -14.84
CA GLY A 320 21.13 -29.13 -14.30
C GLY A 320 21.14 -27.90 -13.38
N THR A 321 22.33 -27.51 -12.90
CA THR A 321 22.53 -26.29 -12.09
C THR A 321 22.79 -25.08 -12.98
N GLN A 322 21.98 -24.04 -12.86
CA GLN A 322 21.98 -22.90 -13.76
C GLN A 322 21.96 -21.59 -12.98
N VAL A 323 22.73 -20.60 -13.40
CA VAL A 323 22.66 -19.22 -12.88
C VAL A 323 22.43 -18.20 -14.00
N TYR A 324 21.45 -17.33 -13.80
CA TYR A 324 21.09 -16.22 -14.68
C TYR A 324 21.26 -14.94 -13.87
N LEU A 325 22.30 -14.15 -14.15
CA LEU A 325 22.66 -13.00 -13.34
C LEU A 325 22.68 -11.69 -14.14
N ARG A 326 22.05 -10.65 -13.59
CA ARG A 326 22.09 -9.27 -14.09
C ARG A 326 21.65 -9.11 -15.55
N GLY A 327 20.80 -10.01 -16.03
CA GLY A 327 20.31 -10.05 -17.41
C GLY A 327 18.90 -9.48 -17.60
N TYR A 328 18.35 -9.66 -18.80
CA TYR A 328 16.99 -9.28 -19.19
C TYR A 328 16.23 -10.52 -19.68
N ILE A 329 15.03 -10.83 -19.18
CA ILE A 329 14.21 -11.98 -19.60
C ILE A 329 12.82 -11.50 -19.95
N GLU A 330 12.37 -11.66 -21.20
CA GLU A 330 11.11 -11.11 -21.69
C GLU A 330 10.15 -12.17 -22.24
N GLY A 331 8.89 -12.20 -21.77
CA GLY A 331 7.87 -13.11 -22.29
C GLY A 331 6.47 -12.87 -21.72
N ALA A 332 5.53 -13.75 -22.02
CA ALA A 332 4.10 -13.60 -21.73
C ALA A 332 3.51 -14.87 -21.10
N VAL A 333 3.55 -16.01 -21.79
CA VAL A 333 2.94 -17.29 -21.37
C VAL A 333 4.05 -18.27 -21.01
N ASP A 334 3.99 -18.85 -19.81
CA ASP A 334 4.92 -19.88 -19.34
C ASP A 334 6.40 -19.53 -19.61
N PHE A 335 6.76 -18.24 -19.52
CA PHE A 335 7.94 -17.77 -20.24
C PHE A 335 9.27 -18.02 -19.50
N ILE A 336 9.20 -18.51 -18.25
CA ILE A 336 10.30 -19.18 -17.57
C ILE A 336 9.80 -20.55 -17.09
N PHE A 337 10.10 -21.60 -17.85
CA PHE A 337 9.50 -22.92 -17.64
C PHE A 337 10.55 -24.03 -17.67
N GLY A 338 10.13 -25.21 -17.24
CA GLY A 338 10.98 -26.40 -17.19
C GLY A 338 10.70 -27.29 -16.00
N ARG A 339 11.33 -28.46 -15.98
CA ARG A 339 10.91 -29.55 -15.09
C ARG A 339 11.90 -29.89 -13.98
N HIS A 340 13.21 -29.87 -14.25
CA HIS A 340 14.20 -30.53 -13.39
C HIS A 340 15.43 -29.67 -13.01
N ALA A 341 15.48 -28.40 -13.41
CA ALA A 341 16.66 -27.58 -13.12
C ALA A 341 16.69 -27.07 -11.66
N LEU A 342 17.91 -26.92 -11.14
CA LEU A 342 18.21 -26.05 -10.01
C LEU A 342 18.67 -24.71 -10.59
N ALA A 343 17.72 -23.80 -10.80
CA ALA A 343 17.96 -22.54 -11.51
C ALA A 343 17.91 -21.36 -10.55
N TYR A 344 18.97 -20.55 -10.53
CA TYR A 344 19.05 -19.32 -9.76
C TYR A 344 19.01 -18.09 -10.69
N PHE A 345 18.02 -17.23 -10.48
CA PHE A 345 17.82 -15.96 -11.16
C PHE A 345 18.18 -14.82 -10.21
N GLY A 346 19.33 -14.17 -10.42
CA GLY A 346 19.86 -13.13 -9.52
C GLY A 346 20.02 -11.76 -10.17
N GLY A 347 19.31 -10.74 -9.70
CA GLY A 347 19.54 -9.36 -10.16
C GLY A 347 19.09 -9.08 -11.59
N ASN A 348 18.22 -9.91 -12.18
CA ASN A 348 17.75 -9.73 -13.55
C ASN A 348 16.60 -8.74 -13.64
N THR A 349 16.37 -8.20 -14.83
CA THR A 349 15.09 -7.60 -15.22
C THR A 349 14.23 -8.66 -15.91
N ILE A 350 13.07 -9.00 -15.36
CA ILE A 350 12.11 -9.97 -15.91
C ILE A 350 10.92 -9.17 -16.47
N ALA A 351 10.87 -9.01 -17.78
CA ALA A 351 9.96 -8.14 -18.49
C ALA A 351 8.75 -8.89 -19.10
N VAL A 352 7.56 -8.63 -18.59
CA VAL A 352 6.36 -9.32 -19.05
C VAL A 352 5.69 -8.58 -20.20
N LYS A 353 5.52 -9.26 -21.33
CA LYS A 353 5.16 -8.71 -22.66
C LYS A 353 3.70 -8.94 -23.06
N GLY A 354 3.02 -9.84 -22.37
CA GLY A 354 1.65 -10.22 -22.68
C GLY A 354 1.00 -10.97 -21.52
N SER A 355 -0.22 -11.41 -21.74
CA SER A 355 -0.99 -12.20 -20.78
C SER A 355 -0.46 -13.64 -20.74
N GLY A 356 -0.22 -14.19 -19.55
CA GLY A 356 0.18 -15.58 -19.30
C GLY A 356 0.80 -15.81 -17.91
N TYR A 357 1.87 -16.59 -17.83
CA TYR A 357 2.52 -17.00 -16.58
C TYR A 357 4.01 -16.64 -16.61
N VAL A 358 4.50 -16.05 -15.52
CA VAL A 358 5.95 -15.75 -15.38
C VAL A 358 6.75 -17.02 -15.27
N THR A 359 6.22 -17.99 -14.53
CA THR A 359 6.86 -19.29 -14.37
C THR A 359 5.89 -20.43 -14.64
N ALA A 360 6.36 -21.48 -15.27
CA ALA A 360 5.69 -22.77 -15.39
C ALA A 360 6.66 -23.89 -15.02
N ASN A 361 7.01 -23.95 -13.74
CA ASN A 361 7.81 -25.03 -13.21
C ASN A 361 6.95 -26.31 -13.16
N GLY A 362 7.29 -27.28 -14.01
CA GLY A 362 6.59 -28.54 -14.20
C GLY A 362 7.12 -29.66 -13.31
N ARG A 363 7.48 -29.36 -12.05
CA ARG A 363 7.93 -30.38 -11.09
C ARG A 363 6.83 -31.42 -10.87
N GLU A 364 7.13 -32.67 -11.22
CA GLU A 364 6.18 -33.80 -11.18
C GLU A 364 6.41 -34.75 -9.98
N SER A 365 7.48 -34.57 -9.19
CA SER A 365 7.80 -35.37 -7.99
C SER A 365 8.69 -34.61 -6.98
N ASP A 366 9.09 -35.23 -5.86
CA ASP A 366 9.98 -34.65 -4.82
C ASP A 366 11.45 -34.45 -5.27
N ASP A 367 11.72 -34.34 -6.57
CA ASP A 367 13.06 -34.11 -7.12
C ASP A 367 13.68 -32.77 -6.64
N SER A 368 15.00 -32.60 -6.79
CA SER A 368 15.70 -31.38 -6.38
C SER A 368 15.46 -30.17 -7.30
N GLY A 369 14.54 -30.26 -8.27
CA GLY A 369 14.22 -29.20 -9.21
C GLY A 369 13.62 -27.99 -8.49
N SER A 370 14.25 -26.83 -8.60
CA SER A 370 13.74 -25.58 -8.03
C SER A 370 14.24 -24.35 -8.78
N TYR A 371 13.37 -23.35 -8.90
CA TYR A 371 13.72 -22.03 -9.41
C TYR A 371 13.77 -21.04 -8.25
N VAL A 372 14.94 -20.46 -8.04
CA VAL A 372 15.18 -19.42 -7.03
C VAL A 372 15.29 -18.08 -7.73
N PHE A 373 14.36 -17.18 -7.44
CA PHE A 373 14.38 -15.81 -7.92
C PHE A 373 14.82 -14.90 -6.78
N ASN A 374 16.00 -14.32 -6.88
CA ASN A 374 16.58 -13.43 -5.89
C ASN A 374 16.94 -12.05 -6.46
N ALA A 375 16.46 -10.98 -5.81
CA ALA A 375 16.82 -9.60 -6.17
C ALA A 375 16.52 -9.22 -7.64
N ASN A 376 15.55 -9.85 -8.29
CA ASN A 376 15.14 -9.49 -9.65
C ASN A 376 14.18 -8.30 -9.64
N SER A 377 14.20 -7.51 -10.72
CA SER A 377 13.18 -6.51 -11.04
C SER A 377 12.20 -7.10 -12.04
N ILE A 378 10.95 -7.29 -11.65
CA ILE A 378 9.90 -7.79 -12.55
C ILE A 378 9.14 -6.58 -13.09
N VAL A 379 9.17 -6.38 -14.41
CA VAL A 379 8.66 -5.19 -15.11
C VAL A 379 7.72 -5.58 -16.23
N THR A 380 6.96 -4.63 -16.77
CA THR A 380 6.28 -4.83 -18.06
C THR A 380 7.24 -4.47 -19.20
N ALA A 381 7.31 -5.28 -20.26
CA ALA A 381 8.18 -5.02 -21.41
C ALA A 381 7.71 -3.78 -22.21
N SER A 382 8.64 -3.08 -22.85
CA SER A 382 8.28 -1.99 -23.77
C SER A 382 7.57 -2.56 -25.01
N GLY A 383 6.44 -1.97 -25.39
CA GLY A 383 5.62 -2.48 -26.49
C GLY A 383 4.80 -3.73 -26.15
N ALA A 384 4.52 -3.97 -24.86
CA ALA A 384 3.59 -5.00 -24.44
C ALA A 384 2.19 -4.76 -25.07
N PHE A 385 1.53 -5.84 -25.52
CA PHE A 385 0.27 -5.74 -26.26
C PHE A 385 -0.82 -5.07 -25.41
N SER A 386 -1.74 -4.33 -26.04
CA SER A 386 -2.76 -3.47 -25.39
C SER A 386 -3.67 -4.15 -24.35
N ASN A 387 -3.60 -5.48 -24.24
CA ASN A 387 -4.45 -6.34 -23.41
C ASN A 387 -3.65 -7.09 -22.33
N VAL A 388 -2.49 -6.58 -21.90
CA VAL A 388 -1.70 -7.17 -20.78
C VAL A 388 -2.48 -7.20 -19.45
N THR A 389 -3.68 -6.63 -19.43
CA THR A 389 -4.40 -6.22 -18.22
C THR A 389 -5.12 -7.33 -17.44
N ASP A 390 -5.16 -8.58 -17.89
CA ASP A 390 -5.99 -9.58 -17.17
C ASP A 390 -5.36 -10.93 -16.79
N LYS A 391 -4.12 -11.28 -17.14
CA LYS A 391 -3.55 -12.58 -16.70
C LYS A 391 -2.04 -12.52 -16.60
N GLN A 392 -1.47 -12.16 -15.45
CA GLN A 392 -0.08 -12.51 -15.14
C GLN A 392 -0.02 -13.21 -13.79
N TYR A 393 0.32 -14.49 -13.82
CA TYR A 393 0.40 -15.32 -12.62
C TYR A 393 1.86 -15.77 -12.40
N PHE A 394 2.31 -15.75 -11.15
CA PHE A 394 3.48 -16.53 -10.74
C PHE A 394 3.05 -18.01 -10.70
N GLY A 395 3.88 -18.93 -11.19
CA GLY A 395 3.54 -20.36 -11.31
C GLY A 395 3.24 -21.06 -9.99
N ARG A 396 3.11 -22.40 -10.02
CA ARG A 396 2.79 -23.22 -8.84
C ARG A 396 3.73 -22.98 -7.64
N PRO A 397 3.25 -23.10 -6.39
CA PRO A 397 4.04 -22.87 -5.16
C PRO A 397 5.10 -23.96 -4.86
N TRP A 398 5.16 -25.03 -5.65
CA TRP A 398 6.11 -26.12 -5.42
C TRP A 398 7.40 -25.86 -6.22
N GLY A 399 8.52 -25.67 -5.53
CA GLY A 399 9.84 -25.52 -6.15
C GLY A 399 10.23 -24.09 -6.58
N ASN A 400 9.38 -23.08 -6.39
CA ASN A 400 9.76 -21.67 -6.64
C ASN A 400 10.07 -20.97 -5.31
N VAL A 401 11.23 -20.30 -5.20
CA VAL A 401 11.59 -19.45 -4.05
C VAL A 401 11.79 -18.02 -4.52
N PHE A 402 10.97 -17.09 -4.05
CA PHE A 402 11.09 -15.66 -4.35
C PHE A 402 11.66 -14.92 -3.13
N ASN A 403 12.85 -14.35 -3.25
CA ASN A 403 13.50 -13.59 -2.18
C ASN A 403 13.94 -12.20 -2.67
N ALA A 404 13.59 -11.15 -1.91
CA ALA A 404 14.02 -9.77 -2.18
C ALA A 404 13.77 -9.24 -3.62
N ASN A 405 12.76 -9.76 -4.33
CA ASN A 405 12.42 -9.28 -5.67
C ASN A 405 11.60 -7.98 -5.60
N SER A 406 11.83 -7.07 -6.55
CA SER A 406 11.05 -5.86 -6.72
C SER A 406 10.10 -6.03 -7.90
N ILE A 407 8.80 -5.81 -7.69
CA ILE A 407 7.82 -5.77 -8.76
C ILE A 407 7.60 -4.30 -9.10
N VAL A 408 8.08 -3.89 -10.27
CA VAL A 408 8.00 -2.51 -10.75
C VAL A 408 7.14 -2.50 -11.99
N THR A 409 5.88 -2.15 -11.84
CA THR A 409 4.97 -2.01 -12.98
C THR A 409 5.45 -0.86 -13.88
N ALA A 410 5.57 -1.11 -15.18
CA ALA A 410 5.92 -0.05 -16.13
C ALA A 410 4.83 1.04 -16.17
N SER A 411 5.21 2.23 -16.62
CA SER A 411 4.27 3.31 -16.92
C SER A 411 3.17 2.81 -17.85
N GLY A 412 1.94 2.64 -17.33
CA GLY A 412 0.79 2.17 -18.11
C GLY A 412 0.01 1.01 -17.50
N ALA A 413 0.49 0.36 -16.44
CA ALA A 413 -0.19 -0.76 -15.77
C ALA A 413 -1.50 -0.40 -15.05
N PHE A 414 -1.92 0.86 -15.12
CA PHE A 414 -3.04 1.40 -14.38
C PHE A 414 -4.33 1.53 -15.19
N SER A 415 -4.43 1.04 -16.43
CA SER A 415 -5.57 1.34 -17.33
C SER A 415 -6.98 1.22 -16.71
N ASN A 416 -7.19 0.37 -15.69
CA ASN A 416 -8.47 0.22 -14.99
C ASN A 416 -8.66 1.06 -13.73
N VAL A 417 -7.61 1.71 -13.19
CA VAL A 417 -7.67 2.72 -12.13
C VAL A 417 -7.35 4.13 -12.63
N THR A 418 -6.58 4.27 -13.71
CA THR A 418 -6.24 5.54 -14.37
C THR A 418 -7.48 6.35 -14.62
N ASN A 419 -7.45 7.60 -14.17
CA ASN A 419 -8.56 8.52 -14.25
C ASN A 419 -9.84 8.07 -13.53
N LYS A 420 -9.75 7.16 -12.55
CA LYS A 420 -10.90 6.69 -11.75
C LYS A 420 -10.75 6.94 -10.25
N GLN A 421 -9.70 7.67 -9.84
CA GLN A 421 -9.52 8.18 -8.48
C GLN A 421 -9.77 9.68 -8.42
N TYR A 422 -10.35 10.11 -7.32
CA TYR A 422 -10.57 11.50 -6.98
C TYR A 422 -10.09 11.77 -5.55
N PHE A 423 -9.72 13.01 -5.25
CA PHE A 423 -9.51 13.47 -3.86
C PHE A 423 -10.76 13.30 -3.02
N GLY A 424 -11.94 13.43 -3.61
CA GLY A 424 -13.15 13.09 -2.91
C GLY A 424 -14.43 13.41 -3.67
N ARG A 425 -15.52 13.13 -2.97
CA ARG A 425 -16.89 13.50 -3.35
C ARG A 425 -17.68 13.94 -2.10
N PRO A 426 -18.73 14.75 -2.25
CA PRO A 426 -19.48 15.27 -1.12
C PRO A 426 -20.50 14.25 -0.61
N TRP A 427 -20.26 13.64 0.55
CA TRP A 427 -21.32 12.87 1.21
C TRP A 427 -22.36 13.81 1.83
N GLY A 428 -21.98 15.00 2.31
CA GLY A 428 -22.90 16.02 2.81
C GLY A 428 -22.93 17.25 1.90
N ASN A 429 -24.03 18.01 1.93
CA ASN A 429 -24.22 19.21 1.08
C ASN A 429 -23.23 20.34 1.36
N PHE A 430 -22.56 20.31 2.52
CA PHE A 430 -21.58 21.31 2.97
C PHE A 430 -20.18 20.70 3.12
N ALA A 431 -19.88 19.64 2.37
CA ALA A 431 -18.61 18.93 2.46
C ALA A 431 -17.41 19.87 2.35
N LYS A 432 -16.46 19.76 3.29
CA LYS A 432 -15.30 20.68 3.37
C LYS A 432 -13.97 19.90 3.48
N VAL A 433 -13.18 19.94 2.40
CA VAL A 433 -11.93 19.19 2.28
C VAL A 433 -10.86 20.05 1.62
N ILE A 434 -9.68 20.11 2.23
CA ILE A 434 -8.54 20.90 1.75
C ILE A 434 -7.30 20.01 1.64
N PHE A 435 -6.73 19.89 0.44
CA PHE A 435 -5.41 19.27 0.21
C PHE A 435 -4.33 20.34 0.01
N LYS A 436 -3.27 20.32 0.81
CA LYS A 436 -2.14 21.26 0.67
C LYS A 436 -0.80 20.54 0.69
N ASN A 437 0.16 21.07 -0.06
CA ASN A 437 1.54 20.57 -0.12
C ASN A 437 1.58 19.05 -0.39
N THR A 438 0.72 18.56 -1.28
CA THR A 438 0.50 17.12 -1.48
C THR A 438 1.16 16.66 -2.77
N ILE A 439 1.93 15.57 -2.69
CA ILE A 439 2.55 14.94 -3.86
C ILE A 439 1.67 13.76 -4.30
N VAL A 440 1.20 13.77 -5.53
CA VAL A 440 0.33 12.73 -6.11
C VAL A 440 1.05 12.03 -7.24
N THR A 441 1.37 10.76 -7.04
CA THR A 441 1.96 9.90 -8.08
C THR A 441 0.97 8.85 -8.61
N ALA A 442 -0.12 8.60 -7.87
CA ALA A 442 -1.24 7.79 -8.33
C ALA A 442 -1.97 8.46 -9.53
N PRO A 443 -2.45 7.70 -10.53
CA PRO A 443 -2.99 8.24 -11.78
C PRO A 443 -4.44 8.74 -11.65
N PHE A 444 -4.62 9.89 -11.00
CA PHE A 444 -5.92 10.47 -10.68
C PHE A 444 -6.70 10.94 -11.92
N ASN A 445 -8.03 10.98 -11.79
CA ASN A 445 -8.90 11.66 -12.74
C ASN A 445 -8.50 13.12 -12.85
N LYS A 446 -8.46 13.65 -14.08
CA LYS A 446 -8.03 15.03 -14.32
C LYS A 446 -8.95 16.07 -13.69
N ALA A 447 -10.20 15.73 -13.37
CA ALA A 447 -11.07 16.56 -12.57
C ALA A 447 -10.60 16.71 -11.11
N LEU A 448 -9.89 15.71 -10.58
CA LEU A 448 -9.48 15.56 -9.18
C LEU A 448 -10.62 15.45 -8.17
N TRP A 449 -11.74 16.11 -8.40
CA TRP A 449 -12.93 16.10 -7.55
C TRP A 449 -14.13 15.60 -8.35
N SER A 450 -15.05 14.95 -7.65
CA SER A 450 -16.31 14.48 -8.24
C SER A 450 -17.50 15.01 -7.46
N GLN A 451 -18.61 15.18 -8.17
CA GLN A 451 -19.92 15.32 -7.54
C GLN A 451 -20.31 14.01 -6.83
N TRP A 452 -21.33 14.03 -5.97
CA TRP A 452 -21.76 12.82 -5.28
C TRP A 452 -22.28 11.75 -6.25
N ASN A 453 -23.27 12.10 -7.07
CA ASN A 453 -23.67 11.37 -8.28
C ASN A 453 -24.45 12.28 -9.24
N SER A 454 -24.82 11.80 -10.43
CA SER A 454 -25.50 12.61 -11.45
C SER A 454 -26.93 13.00 -11.10
N GLY A 455 -27.63 12.24 -10.26
CA GLY A 455 -29.00 12.56 -9.81
C GLY A 455 -29.03 13.43 -8.55
N ASP A 456 -27.91 13.52 -7.83
CA ASP A 456 -27.77 14.28 -6.60
C ASP A 456 -26.31 14.75 -6.49
N PRO A 457 -25.93 15.87 -7.14
CA PRO A 457 -24.53 16.29 -7.23
C PRO A 457 -23.93 16.78 -5.91
N ARG A 458 -24.75 17.44 -5.07
CA ARG A 458 -24.37 18.06 -3.79
C ARG A 458 -23.19 19.03 -3.87
N THR A 459 -23.14 19.88 -4.89
CA THR A 459 -21.98 20.77 -5.18
C THR A 459 -22.16 22.23 -4.81
N ASP A 460 -23.36 22.66 -4.39
CA ASP A 460 -23.67 24.10 -4.28
C ASP A 460 -23.00 24.79 -3.10
N ASN A 461 -22.81 24.07 -1.98
CA ASN A 461 -22.26 24.63 -0.73
C ASN A 461 -20.97 23.95 -0.28
N VAL A 462 -20.35 23.15 -1.15
CA VAL A 462 -19.10 22.44 -0.81
C VAL A 462 -17.92 23.39 -0.85
N PHE A 463 -16.91 23.08 -0.04
CA PHE A 463 -15.61 23.72 -0.14
C PHE A 463 -14.54 22.66 -0.35
N PHE A 464 -14.28 22.37 -1.62
CA PHE A 464 -13.17 21.52 -2.05
C PHE A 464 -12.04 22.37 -2.57
N ALA A 465 -10.90 22.28 -1.92
CA ALA A 465 -9.78 23.15 -2.22
C ALA A 465 -8.45 22.40 -2.28
N GLU A 466 -7.55 22.92 -3.11
CA GLU A 466 -6.17 22.45 -3.14
C GLU A 466 -5.14 23.58 -3.20
N TYR A 467 -3.94 23.33 -2.67
CA TYR A 467 -2.79 24.23 -2.72
C TYR A 467 -1.48 23.46 -2.88
N ASN A 468 -0.62 23.89 -3.80
CA ASN A 468 0.71 23.27 -3.98
C ASN A 468 0.64 21.73 -4.14
N THR A 469 -0.36 21.27 -4.88
CA THR A 469 -0.51 19.86 -5.26
C THR A 469 0.33 19.59 -6.51
N THR A 470 1.24 18.62 -6.44
CA THR A 470 2.21 18.34 -7.50
C THR A 470 2.33 16.84 -7.77
N GLY A 471 3.12 16.45 -8.76
CA GLY A 471 3.36 15.04 -9.11
C GLY A 471 2.69 14.58 -10.40
N SER A 472 3.09 13.41 -10.90
CA SER A 472 2.65 12.86 -12.19
C SER A 472 1.14 12.58 -12.24
N GLY A 473 0.52 12.28 -11.09
CA GLY A 473 -0.90 11.95 -10.98
C GLY A 473 -1.83 13.08 -11.38
N VAL A 474 -1.43 14.32 -11.09
CA VAL A 474 -2.22 15.54 -11.34
C VAL A 474 -1.79 16.31 -12.59
N SER A 475 -0.84 15.78 -13.37
CA SER A 475 -0.42 16.41 -14.63
C SER A 475 -1.61 16.54 -15.59
N GLY A 476 -1.85 17.75 -16.09
CA GLY A 476 -3.00 18.06 -16.96
C GLY A 476 -4.36 18.13 -16.26
N ALA A 477 -4.40 18.31 -14.94
CA ALA A 477 -5.65 18.43 -14.20
C ALA A 477 -6.46 19.69 -14.61
N SER A 478 -7.77 19.50 -14.77
CA SER A 478 -8.76 20.54 -15.09
C SER A 478 -9.86 20.48 -14.03
N ARG A 479 -9.91 21.49 -13.15
CA ARG A 479 -10.71 21.44 -11.93
C ARG A 479 -12.17 21.75 -12.27
N PRO A 480 -13.15 21.03 -11.71
CA PRO A 480 -14.55 21.41 -11.87
C PRO A 480 -14.81 22.77 -11.22
N SER A 481 -15.88 23.45 -11.65
CA SER A 481 -16.21 24.80 -11.19
C SER A 481 -16.44 24.93 -9.67
N PHE A 482 -16.81 23.83 -9.00
CA PHE A 482 -17.00 23.76 -7.55
C PHE A 482 -15.71 23.47 -6.76
N ALA A 483 -14.56 23.32 -7.43
CA ALA A 483 -13.26 23.11 -6.79
C ALA A 483 -12.39 24.37 -6.90
N THR A 484 -11.66 24.68 -5.84
CA THR A 484 -10.84 25.90 -5.72
C THR A 484 -9.35 25.56 -5.69
N VAL A 485 -8.55 26.19 -6.56
CA VAL A 485 -7.09 26.23 -6.40
C VAL A 485 -6.73 27.48 -5.63
N LEU A 486 -6.21 27.31 -4.41
CA LEU A 486 -5.92 28.42 -3.50
C LEU A 486 -4.63 29.15 -3.88
N SER A 487 -4.57 30.45 -3.59
CA SER A 487 -3.32 31.18 -3.50
C SER A 487 -2.56 30.79 -2.22
N SER A 488 -1.28 31.18 -2.13
CA SER A 488 -0.49 31.00 -0.89
C SER A 488 -1.11 31.71 0.31
N SER A 489 -1.68 32.90 0.11
CA SER A 489 -2.34 33.68 1.16
C SER A 489 -3.67 33.08 1.59
N GLN A 490 -4.42 32.45 0.69
CA GLN A 490 -5.64 31.72 1.05
C GLN A 490 -5.31 30.41 1.76
N ALA A 491 -4.26 29.71 1.30
CA ALA A 491 -3.83 28.43 1.88
C ALA A 491 -3.26 28.55 3.29
N SER A 492 -2.75 29.72 3.70
CA SER A 492 -2.26 29.95 5.05
C SER A 492 -3.37 29.94 6.11
N ALA A 493 -4.61 30.21 5.71
CA ALA A 493 -5.77 30.11 6.60
C ALA A 493 -6.09 28.67 7.03
N TYR A 494 -5.60 27.66 6.28
CA TYR A 494 -5.82 26.24 6.54
C TYR A 494 -4.59 25.61 7.22
N SER A 495 -4.38 25.95 8.49
CA SER A 495 -3.34 25.40 9.37
C SER A 495 -3.88 24.28 10.26
N ILE A 496 -3.00 23.59 11.01
CA ILE A 496 -3.43 22.68 12.07
C ILE A 496 -4.32 23.40 13.10
N SER A 497 -4.01 24.65 13.45
CA SER A 497 -4.82 25.41 14.40
C SER A 497 -6.23 25.72 13.89
N SER A 498 -6.38 25.97 12.58
CA SER A 498 -7.70 26.11 11.96
C SER A 498 -8.47 24.79 11.90
N ALA A 499 -7.75 23.67 11.80
CA ALA A 499 -8.33 22.34 11.62
C ALA A 499 -8.77 21.72 12.94
N VAL A 500 -8.01 21.93 14.03
CA VAL A 500 -8.23 21.24 15.31
C VAL A 500 -8.20 22.16 16.55
N GLY A 501 -8.16 23.47 16.36
CA GLY A 501 -8.15 24.47 17.43
C GLY A 501 -6.76 25.00 17.80
N ASN A 502 -6.71 26.20 18.38
CA ASN A 502 -5.47 26.88 18.76
C ASN A 502 -4.74 26.19 19.93
N ASP A 503 -5.42 25.36 20.71
CA ASP A 503 -4.85 24.61 21.83
C ASP A 503 -4.12 23.32 21.39
N TYR A 504 -3.99 23.07 20.08
CA TYR A 504 -3.40 21.83 19.54
C TYR A 504 -2.05 21.46 20.14
N VAL A 505 -1.18 22.43 20.40
CA VAL A 505 0.16 22.21 20.99
C VAL A 505 0.08 21.52 22.36
N SER A 506 -1.04 21.66 23.09
CA SER A 506 -1.22 21.04 24.41
C SER A 506 -1.49 19.53 24.37
N TRP A 507 -1.93 18.99 23.23
CA TRP A 507 -2.37 17.59 23.13
C TRP A 507 -1.79 16.85 21.93
N VAL A 508 -1.41 17.54 20.86
CA VAL A 508 -0.69 16.97 19.72
C VAL A 508 0.76 16.69 20.11
N ASP A 509 1.26 15.53 19.73
CA ASP A 509 2.68 15.20 19.83
C ASP A 509 3.46 15.90 18.71
N MET A 510 4.19 16.95 19.08
CA MET A 510 4.88 17.82 18.13
C MET A 510 6.10 17.15 17.48
N ASP A 511 6.60 16.04 18.02
CA ASP A 511 7.70 15.27 17.42
C ASP A 511 7.29 14.65 16.06
N TYR A 512 5.99 14.51 15.83
CA TYR A 512 5.42 13.97 14.58
C TYR A 512 4.89 15.05 13.65
N PHE A 513 4.86 16.31 14.07
CA PHE A 513 4.36 17.40 13.24
C PHE A 513 5.24 17.62 12.00
N VAL A 514 4.63 18.15 10.93
CA VAL A 514 5.24 18.34 9.60
C VAL A 514 4.91 19.69 8.99
#